data_AF-Q5W7N8-F1
#
_entry.id   AF-Q5W7N8-F1
#
_cell.length_a   1.000
_cell.length_b   1.000
_cell.length_c   1.000
_cell.angle_alpha   90.00
_cell.angle_beta   90.00
_cell.angle_gamma   90.00
#
_symmetry.space_group_name_H-M   'P 1'
#
loop_
_entity.id
_entity.type
_entity.pdbx_description
1 polymer ?
#
loop_
_entity_poly.entity_id
_entity_poly.type
_entity_poly.pdbx_seq_one_letter_code
_entity_poly.pdbx_strand_id
1 'polypeptide(L)'
;MFTSGGKNMLKLETTDYEIDKMANYVKNMSDEQYSQEKMMQWNDIKYAKQLSQARNLLQNGDFEDLFSGWTTSNQMSIQADNATFKGNYLHMSGARDIYGTIFPTYIYQKIDESKLKPYTRYLVRGFVGSSKDLELVVMHYGKEIDTVMNVPNDIPYVPSMPVCNELYDGEQQPYPNGNVGYYNPMPVSTSSYTSDACQCMPGKKHVVCHDSHQFKFHIDTGEVDYNTNLGIWVLFKISSPDGYATLDNLEVIEEGPVRGEALTHVKQKEKKWNQQMEKKRMETKQAYDRAKQAVDALFTGEELNYNVTLSHIKNADDLVQSIPYVHNEWLRDVPGMNYDIYQELNARIMQASYLYDARNVITNGNFAQGLQGWHAEGKVEVQQLNGTTVLVLSNWSSGISQNLHVQHQHGYLLRVSAKKEGSGKGYVTLMGCNGKKETLTFTSCDGGYITKTVEVFPESDRVRIEIGETEGSFYVESIELLCAKG
;
A
#
# COMPACT_ATOMS: atom_id res chain seq x y z
N MET A 1 -24.47 32.62 -4.33
CA MET A 1 -24.63 31.17 -4.59
C MET A 1 -25.03 30.86 -6.03
N PHE A 2 -26.10 31.44 -6.59
CA PHE A 2 -26.59 31.05 -7.93
C PHE A 2 -26.08 31.91 -9.09
N THR A 3 -25.99 31.32 -10.29
CA THR A 3 -25.56 31.98 -11.54
C THR A 3 -26.61 32.91 -12.14
N SER A 4 -27.89 32.65 -11.89
CA SER A 4 -29.01 33.44 -12.41
C SER A 4 -30.20 33.41 -11.46
N GLY A 5 -31.20 34.28 -11.72
CA GLY A 5 -32.42 34.35 -10.92
C GLY A 5 -33.27 33.07 -10.93
N GLY A 6 -33.08 32.19 -11.92
CA GLY A 6 -33.75 30.88 -11.99
C GLY A 6 -33.18 29.83 -11.02
N LYS A 7 -32.06 30.09 -10.34
CA LYS A 7 -31.43 29.23 -9.31
C LYS A 7 -31.06 27.79 -9.72
N ASN A 8 -31.19 27.42 -10.99
CA ASN A 8 -30.93 26.07 -11.50
C ASN A 8 -29.46 25.61 -11.42
N MET A 9 -28.50 26.53 -11.19
CA MET A 9 -27.08 26.24 -11.20
C MET A 9 -26.31 27.13 -10.22
N LEU A 10 -25.43 26.52 -9.44
CA LEU A 10 -24.48 27.22 -8.56
C LEU A 10 -23.39 27.90 -9.38
N LYS A 11 -22.90 29.04 -8.89
CA LYS A 11 -21.67 29.62 -9.42
C LYS A 11 -20.49 28.69 -9.12
N LEU A 12 -19.51 28.65 -10.00
CA LEU A 12 -18.36 27.75 -9.88
C LEU A 12 -17.59 28.01 -8.57
N GLU A 13 -17.44 29.28 -8.20
CA GLU A 13 -16.75 29.74 -7.00
C GLU A 13 -17.52 29.47 -5.71
N THR A 14 -18.85 29.28 -5.77
CA THR A 14 -19.62 28.93 -4.56
C THR A 14 -19.19 27.57 -4.07
N THR A 15 -18.63 27.49 -2.86
CA THR A 15 -18.16 26.24 -2.25
C THR A 15 -19.25 25.59 -1.40
N ASP A 16 -19.10 24.30 -1.13
CA ASP A 16 -20.02 23.59 -0.24
C ASP A 16 -19.99 24.17 1.20
N TYR A 17 -18.81 24.52 1.70
CA TYR A 17 -18.63 25.17 3.00
C TYR A 17 -19.35 26.53 3.10
N GLU A 18 -19.34 27.34 2.04
CA GLU A 18 -20.07 28.61 2.01
C GLU A 18 -21.58 28.42 2.12
N ILE A 19 -22.13 27.36 1.50
CA ILE A 19 -23.54 27.00 1.62
C ILE A 19 -23.88 26.67 3.08
N ASP A 20 -23.01 25.92 3.76
CA ASP A 20 -23.19 25.57 5.17
C ASP A 20 -23.06 26.78 6.12
N LYS A 21 -22.16 27.73 5.82
CA LYS A 21 -22.11 29.01 6.56
C LYS A 21 -23.38 29.82 6.37
N MET A 22 -23.89 29.92 5.15
CA MET A 22 -25.17 30.60 4.89
C MET A 22 -26.32 29.91 5.63
N ALA A 23 -26.32 28.58 5.70
CA ALA A 23 -27.27 27.81 6.50
C ALA A 23 -27.25 28.20 7.99
N ASN A 24 -26.06 28.43 8.56
CA ASN A 24 -25.94 28.87 9.95
C ASN A 24 -26.44 30.30 10.16
N TYR A 25 -26.22 31.23 9.23
CA TYR A 25 -26.80 32.58 9.30
C TYR A 25 -28.33 32.55 9.27
N VAL A 26 -28.91 31.78 8.35
CA VAL A 26 -30.38 31.66 8.23
C VAL A 26 -30.99 30.94 9.43
N LYS A 27 -30.31 29.94 10.01
CA LYS A 27 -30.72 29.29 11.27
C LYS A 27 -30.95 30.30 12.39
N ASN A 28 -30.09 31.31 12.48
CA ASN A 28 -30.08 32.32 13.54
C ASN A 28 -31.06 33.49 13.29
N MET A 29 -31.77 33.54 12.16
CA MET A 29 -32.81 34.54 11.93
C MET A 29 -34.00 34.34 12.89
N SER A 30 -34.63 35.45 13.32
CA SER A 30 -35.80 35.42 14.21
C SER A 30 -37.01 34.78 13.51
N ASP A 31 -37.55 33.72 14.12
CA ASP A 31 -38.79 33.08 13.67
C ASP A 31 -40.01 33.98 13.88
N GLU A 32 -39.98 34.88 14.87
CA GLU A 32 -41.10 35.77 15.20
C GLU A 32 -41.24 36.91 14.18
N GLN A 33 -40.11 37.42 13.67
CA GLN A 33 -40.08 38.60 12.80
C GLN A 33 -40.04 38.24 11.30
N TYR A 34 -39.42 37.12 10.94
CA TYR A 34 -39.08 36.81 9.54
C TYR A 34 -39.40 35.36 9.15
N SER A 35 -40.47 34.77 9.71
CA SER A 35 -40.81 33.36 9.48
C SER A 35 -40.91 32.98 8.00
N GLN A 36 -41.55 33.81 7.18
CA GLN A 36 -41.74 33.54 5.74
C GLN A 36 -40.42 33.66 4.97
N GLU A 37 -39.67 34.73 5.19
CA GLU A 37 -38.37 34.96 4.54
C GLU A 37 -37.36 33.90 4.94
N LYS A 38 -37.32 33.52 6.23
CA LYS A 38 -36.46 32.45 6.75
C LYS A 38 -36.80 31.11 6.09
N MET A 39 -38.09 30.80 5.93
CA MET A 39 -38.52 29.58 5.23
C MET A 39 -38.09 29.58 3.76
N MET A 40 -38.26 30.70 3.04
CA MET A 40 -37.83 30.83 1.64
C MET A 40 -36.31 30.67 1.50
N GLN A 41 -35.53 31.33 2.36
CA GLN A 41 -34.07 31.21 2.36
C GLN A 41 -33.61 29.80 2.70
N TRP A 42 -34.28 29.12 3.63
CA TRP A 42 -33.99 27.72 3.94
C TRP A 42 -34.21 26.79 2.75
N ASN A 43 -35.28 27.01 1.97
CA ASN A 43 -35.53 26.24 0.75
C ASN A 43 -34.42 26.48 -0.29
N ASP A 44 -33.98 27.73 -0.45
CA ASP A 44 -32.86 28.07 -1.34
C ASP A 44 -31.55 27.39 -0.92
N ILE A 45 -31.25 27.37 0.38
CA ILE A 45 -30.05 26.72 0.92
C ILE A 45 -30.09 25.20 0.70
N LYS A 46 -31.23 24.55 0.98
CA LYS A 46 -31.40 23.12 0.73
C LYS A 46 -31.21 22.78 -0.74
N TYR A 47 -31.77 23.60 -1.62
CA TYR A 47 -31.61 23.42 -3.06
C TYR A 47 -30.17 23.67 -3.52
N ALA A 48 -29.49 24.68 -2.96
CA ALA A 48 -28.06 24.89 -3.19
C ALA A 48 -27.22 23.68 -2.76
N LYS A 49 -27.47 23.09 -1.58
CA LYS A 49 -26.76 21.89 -1.10
C LYS A 49 -26.98 20.70 -2.04
N GLN A 50 -28.20 20.48 -2.52
CA GLN A 50 -28.50 19.45 -3.53
C GLN A 50 -27.70 19.65 -4.83
N LEU A 51 -27.62 20.88 -5.32
CA LEU A 51 -26.82 21.20 -6.51
C LEU A 51 -25.31 21.02 -6.27
N SER A 52 -24.83 21.32 -5.06
CA SER A 52 -23.44 21.10 -4.64
C SER A 52 -23.10 19.61 -4.67
N GLN A 53 -23.94 18.78 -4.05
CA GLN A 53 -23.80 17.32 -4.06
C GLN A 53 -23.89 16.75 -5.48
N ALA A 54 -24.81 17.24 -6.31
CA ALA A 54 -25.00 16.75 -7.67
C ALA A 54 -23.82 17.02 -8.62
N ARG A 55 -23.09 18.12 -8.42
CA ARG A 55 -21.88 18.42 -9.23
C ARG A 55 -20.61 17.78 -8.68
N ASN A 56 -20.62 17.30 -7.44
CA ASN A 56 -19.47 16.70 -6.79
C ASN A 56 -19.25 15.28 -7.31
N LEU A 57 -18.05 15.01 -7.83
CA LEU A 57 -17.68 13.69 -8.33
C LEU A 57 -17.27 12.73 -7.20
N LEU A 58 -16.88 13.28 -6.05
CA LEU A 58 -16.67 12.50 -4.83
C LEU A 58 -18.02 12.01 -4.30
N GLN A 59 -18.07 10.74 -3.95
CA GLN A 59 -19.13 10.19 -3.13
C GLN A 59 -18.87 10.61 -1.68
N ASN A 60 -19.91 11.11 -1.00
CA ASN A 60 -19.87 11.40 0.43
C ASN A 60 -18.70 12.33 0.84
N GLY A 61 -18.52 13.44 0.10
CA GLY A 61 -17.50 14.45 0.39
C GLY A 61 -17.81 15.34 1.62
N ASP A 62 -19.05 15.25 2.10
CA ASP A 62 -19.61 15.90 3.29
C ASP A 62 -19.73 14.94 4.50
N PHE A 63 -19.30 13.68 4.35
CA PHE A 63 -19.30 12.66 5.42
C PHE A 63 -20.66 12.45 6.12
N GLU A 64 -21.76 12.70 5.43
CA GLU A 64 -23.12 12.47 5.94
C GLU A 64 -23.38 10.97 6.20
N ASP A 65 -22.71 10.07 5.48
CA ASP A 65 -22.78 8.62 5.66
C ASP A 65 -21.40 7.99 5.92
N LEU A 66 -21.02 7.82 7.20
CA LEU A 66 -19.77 7.19 7.66
C LEU A 66 -18.60 7.34 6.66
N PHE A 67 -18.07 6.23 6.14
CA PHE A 67 -17.01 6.19 5.13
C PHE A 67 -17.52 5.66 3.78
N SER A 68 -18.81 5.82 3.50
CA SER A 68 -19.42 5.33 2.26
C SER A 68 -18.69 5.90 1.04
N GLY A 69 -18.27 5.04 0.11
CA GLY A 69 -17.49 5.43 -1.07
C GLY A 69 -16.00 5.73 -0.83
N TRP A 70 -15.54 5.74 0.42
CA TRP A 70 -14.14 5.96 0.79
C TRP A 70 -13.47 4.67 1.25
N THR A 71 -12.19 4.52 0.92
CA THR A 71 -11.33 3.47 1.52
C THR A 71 -10.45 4.09 2.59
N THR A 72 -10.41 3.47 3.75
CA THR A 72 -9.82 4.03 4.96
C THR A 72 -8.83 3.07 5.62
N SER A 73 -7.80 3.64 6.25
CA SER A 73 -7.01 2.95 7.26
C SER A 73 -7.74 2.92 8.62
N ASN A 74 -7.02 2.53 9.66
CA ASN A 74 -7.48 2.65 11.04
C ASN A 74 -7.35 4.11 11.56
N GLN A 75 -7.93 4.39 12.74
CA GLN A 75 -7.83 5.65 13.49
C GLN A 75 -8.46 6.90 12.84
N MET A 76 -9.66 6.71 12.28
CA MET A 76 -10.52 7.80 11.87
C MET A 76 -11.90 7.66 12.50
N SER A 77 -12.57 8.78 12.68
CA SER A 77 -13.94 8.84 13.18
C SER A 77 -14.68 9.96 12.49
N ILE A 78 -15.97 9.77 12.24
CA ILE A 78 -16.87 10.86 11.90
C ILE A 78 -17.38 11.47 13.20
N GLN A 79 -17.19 12.77 13.34
CA GLN A 79 -17.72 13.57 14.45
C GLN A 79 -18.81 14.50 13.91
N ALA A 80 -19.63 15.04 14.80
CA ALA A 80 -20.74 15.90 14.41
C ALA A 80 -20.60 17.28 15.08
N ASP A 81 -21.00 18.30 14.34
CA ASP A 81 -21.25 19.69 14.74
C ASP A 81 -20.14 20.33 15.59
N ASN A 82 -19.38 21.27 15.00
CA ASN A 82 -18.49 22.13 15.76
C ASN A 82 -18.59 23.60 15.29
N ALA A 83 -17.75 24.48 15.84
CA ALA A 83 -17.78 25.91 15.45
C ALA A 83 -17.41 26.14 13.97
N THR A 84 -16.69 25.19 13.38
CA THR A 84 -16.17 25.22 12.01
C THR A 84 -17.20 24.65 11.03
N PHE A 85 -17.58 23.40 11.25
CA PHE A 85 -18.36 22.53 10.37
C PHE A 85 -19.80 22.41 10.85
N LYS A 86 -20.71 22.32 9.89
CA LYS A 86 -22.12 22.11 10.11
C LYS A 86 -22.45 20.67 9.75
N GLY A 87 -22.93 19.87 10.68
CA GLY A 87 -23.17 18.46 10.45
C GLY A 87 -21.93 17.62 10.69
N ASN A 88 -21.79 16.52 9.95
CA ASN A 88 -20.71 15.57 10.13
C ASN A 88 -19.40 16.10 9.55
N TYR A 89 -18.28 15.72 10.14
CA TYR A 89 -16.95 15.98 9.59
C TYR A 89 -15.99 14.85 9.92
N LEU A 90 -14.98 14.70 9.09
CA LEU A 90 -13.92 13.71 9.28
C LEU A 90 -12.94 14.17 10.34
N HIS A 91 -12.64 13.31 11.31
CA HIS A 91 -11.51 13.44 12.21
C HIS A 91 -10.50 12.31 11.95
N MET A 92 -9.26 12.69 11.66
CA MET A 92 -8.12 11.80 11.45
C MET A 92 -7.12 11.96 12.59
N SER A 93 -6.73 10.86 13.22
CA SER A 93 -5.62 10.83 14.17
C SER A 93 -4.28 10.59 13.47
N GLY A 94 -3.17 10.81 14.19
CA GLY A 94 -1.81 10.56 13.70
C GLY A 94 -1.54 9.11 13.33
N ALA A 95 -0.40 8.88 12.69
CA ALA A 95 0.03 7.54 12.30
C ALA A 95 0.27 6.64 13.52
N ARG A 96 0.05 5.33 13.37
CA ARG A 96 0.38 4.37 14.43
C ARG A 96 1.87 4.07 14.40
N ASP A 97 2.51 4.16 15.55
CA ASP A 97 3.84 3.59 15.78
C ASP A 97 3.70 2.27 16.55
N ILE A 98 4.02 1.17 15.87
CA ILE A 98 4.03 -0.17 16.48
C ILE A 98 5.47 -0.68 16.43
N TYR A 99 6.12 -0.67 17.59
CA TYR A 99 7.52 -1.12 17.76
C TYR A 99 8.51 -0.44 16.80
N GLY A 100 8.33 0.85 16.51
CA GLY A 100 9.17 1.63 15.61
C GLY A 100 8.77 1.54 14.14
N THR A 101 7.74 0.76 13.79
CA THR A 101 7.18 0.71 12.45
C THR A 101 5.98 1.64 12.35
N ILE A 102 6.06 2.62 11.44
CA ILE A 102 5.01 3.61 11.22
C ILE A 102 3.98 3.10 10.21
N PHE A 103 2.72 3.12 10.62
CA PHE A 103 1.56 2.82 9.77
C PHE A 103 0.74 4.11 9.59
N PRO A 104 0.73 4.70 8.39
CA PRO A 104 0.07 5.97 8.16
C PRO A 104 -1.44 5.86 8.35
N THR A 105 -2.05 6.97 8.77
CA THR A 105 -3.50 7.15 8.74
C THR A 105 -3.88 7.75 7.40
N TYR A 106 -4.80 7.14 6.65
CA TYR A 106 -5.17 7.60 5.32
C TYR A 106 -6.63 7.35 4.98
N ILE A 107 -7.16 8.17 4.08
CA ILE A 107 -8.44 7.99 3.42
C ILE A 107 -8.30 8.35 1.95
N TYR A 108 -8.85 7.54 1.06
CA TYR A 108 -8.81 7.83 -0.37
C TYR A 108 -10.07 7.40 -1.11
N GLN A 109 -10.30 8.05 -2.24
CA GLN A 109 -11.33 7.69 -3.20
C GLN A 109 -10.76 7.82 -4.61
N LYS A 110 -11.11 6.86 -5.47
CA LYS A 110 -10.86 6.94 -6.90
C LYS A 110 -12.15 7.38 -7.60
N ILE A 111 -12.09 8.52 -8.27
CA ILE A 111 -13.14 8.93 -9.21
C ILE A 111 -12.96 8.10 -10.47
N ASP A 112 -13.99 7.30 -10.79
CA ASP A 112 -13.97 6.42 -11.94
C ASP A 112 -13.91 7.20 -13.26
N GLU A 113 -13.16 6.65 -14.21
CA GLU A 113 -12.93 7.21 -15.54
C GLU A 113 -14.26 7.49 -16.29
N SER A 114 -15.32 6.72 -16.02
CA SER A 114 -16.66 6.94 -16.60
C SER A 114 -17.33 8.26 -16.21
N LYS A 115 -16.89 8.88 -15.11
CA LYS A 115 -17.37 10.20 -14.66
C LYS A 115 -16.55 11.36 -15.23
N LEU A 116 -15.45 11.07 -15.91
CA LEU A 116 -14.52 12.06 -16.44
C LEU A 116 -14.79 12.34 -17.93
N LYS A 117 -14.37 13.52 -18.38
CA LYS A 117 -14.48 13.98 -19.75
C LYS A 117 -13.07 14.23 -20.30
N PRO A 118 -12.82 13.93 -21.58
CA PRO A 118 -11.50 14.14 -22.17
C PRO A 118 -11.16 15.62 -22.18
N TYR A 119 -9.87 15.92 -22.02
CA TYR A 119 -9.32 17.28 -22.11
C TYR A 119 -10.11 18.28 -21.26
N THR A 120 -10.39 17.90 -20.01
CA THR A 120 -11.22 18.68 -19.09
C THR A 120 -10.47 18.95 -17.79
N ARG A 121 -10.60 20.19 -17.30
CA ARG A 121 -10.08 20.64 -16.01
C ARG A 121 -11.10 20.36 -14.92
N TYR A 122 -10.61 19.78 -13.84
CA TYR A 122 -11.36 19.52 -12.62
C TYR A 122 -10.75 20.32 -11.47
N LEU A 123 -11.62 20.72 -10.55
CA LEU A 123 -11.24 21.47 -9.37
C LEU A 123 -11.35 20.58 -8.14
N VAL A 124 -10.23 20.40 -7.44
CA VAL A 124 -10.15 19.67 -6.16
C VAL A 124 -10.05 20.69 -5.04
N ARG A 125 -11.04 20.71 -4.15
CA ARG A 125 -11.11 21.69 -3.07
C ARG A 125 -11.80 21.13 -1.83
N GLY A 126 -11.68 21.84 -0.73
CA GLY A 126 -12.38 21.51 0.50
C GLY A 126 -11.97 22.41 1.65
N PHE A 127 -12.42 22.04 2.86
CA PHE A 127 -12.17 22.81 4.06
C PHE A 127 -11.48 21.97 5.14
N VAL A 128 -10.37 22.49 5.66
CA VAL A 128 -9.61 21.95 6.78
C VAL A 128 -9.94 22.76 8.02
N GLY A 129 -10.51 22.10 9.03
CA GLY A 129 -10.82 22.76 10.30
C GLY A 129 -9.57 23.04 11.12
N SER A 130 -8.70 22.04 11.21
CA SER A 130 -7.35 22.11 11.77
C SER A 130 -6.57 20.89 11.33
N SER A 131 -5.25 21.00 11.20
CA SER A 131 -4.38 19.89 10.83
C SER A 131 -2.94 20.08 11.25
N LYS A 132 -2.24 18.96 11.41
CA LYS A 132 -0.79 18.87 11.51
C LYS A 132 -0.33 17.67 10.68
N ASP A 133 0.63 17.91 9.79
CA ASP A 133 1.25 16.92 8.90
C ASP A 133 0.23 16.20 7.97
N LEU A 134 -0.84 16.88 7.58
CA LEU A 134 -1.84 16.34 6.65
C LEU A 134 -1.34 16.48 5.21
N GLU A 135 -1.07 15.36 4.55
CA GLU A 135 -0.69 15.30 3.14
C GLU A 135 -1.94 15.10 2.27
N LEU A 136 -2.18 15.99 1.32
CA LEU A 136 -3.11 15.81 0.20
C LEU A 136 -2.32 15.40 -1.03
N VAL A 137 -2.67 14.24 -1.58
CA VAL A 137 -2.15 13.75 -2.84
C VAL A 137 -3.30 13.56 -3.83
N VAL A 138 -3.20 14.18 -5.00
CA VAL A 138 -4.14 13.95 -6.10
C VAL A 138 -3.38 13.46 -7.32
N MET A 139 -3.89 12.40 -7.94
CA MET A 139 -3.19 11.67 -8.98
C MET A 139 -4.09 11.34 -10.16
N HIS A 140 -3.60 11.63 -11.36
CA HIS A 140 -4.12 11.08 -12.62
C HIS A 140 -2.96 10.44 -13.41
N TYR A 141 -2.11 11.24 -14.06
CA TYR A 141 -0.89 10.79 -14.74
C TYR A 141 0.33 10.69 -13.82
N GLY A 142 0.24 11.17 -12.58
CA GLY A 142 1.35 11.14 -11.64
C GLY A 142 0.92 11.64 -10.26
N LYS A 143 1.81 12.30 -9.52
CA LYS A 143 1.45 13.09 -8.33
C LYS A 143 1.35 14.55 -8.74
N GLU A 144 0.24 14.92 -9.37
CA GLU A 144 0.01 16.29 -9.81
C GLU A 144 -0.10 17.26 -8.64
N ILE A 145 -0.73 16.82 -7.54
CA ILE A 145 -0.86 17.58 -6.31
C ILE A 145 -0.22 16.75 -5.20
N ASP A 146 0.72 17.35 -4.47
CA ASP A 146 1.43 16.76 -3.33
C ASP A 146 1.71 17.91 -2.34
N THR A 147 0.77 18.12 -1.43
CA THR A 147 0.73 19.28 -0.53
C THR A 147 0.63 18.82 0.91
N VAL A 148 1.41 19.43 1.81
CA VAL A 148 1.27 19.25 3.25
C VAL A 148 0.55 20.46 3.84
N MET A 149 -0.53 20.23 4.55
CA MET A 149 -1.37 21.26 5.18
C MET A 149 -1.18 21.23 6.70
N ASN A 150 -0.75 22.36 7.25
CA ASN A 150 -0.63 22.61 8.68
C ASN A 150 -1.52 23.79 9.03
N VAL A 151 -2.74 23.49 9.47
CA VAL A 151 -3.80 24.47 9.70
C VAL A 151 -4.05 24.57 11.20
N PRO A 152 -3.79 25.72 11.82
CA PRO A 152 -4.06 25.92 13.24
C PRO A 152 -5.58 25.92 13.51
N ASN A 153 -5.95 25.68 14.77
CA ASN A 153 -7.36 25.61 15.19
C ASN A 153 -7.91 27.00 15.58
N ASP A 154 -7.70 27.99 14.72
CA ASP A 154 -8.16 29.36 14.88
C ASP A 154 -8.69 29.87 13.55
N ILE A 155 -10.02 29.90 13.41
CA ILE A 155 -10.62 30.46 12.19
C ILE A 155 -10.50 31.98 12.28
N PRO A 156 -9.68 32.65 11.44
CA PRO A 156 -9.56 34.09 11.49
C PRO A 156 -10.91 34.73 11.13
N TYR A 157 -11.34 35.71 11.94
CA TYR A 157 -12.51 36.55 11.67
C TYR A 157 -12.19 37.58 10.59
N VAL A 158 -11.77 37.12 9.41
CA VAL A 158 -11.38 37.99 8.29
C VAL A 158 -12.28 37.67 7.08
N PRO A 159 -12.78 38.69 6.35
CA PRO A 159 -13.74 38.50 5.26
C PRO A 159 -13.26 37.65 4.08
N SER A 160 -11.95 37.55 3.87
CA SER A 160 -11.34 36.63 2.90
C SER A 160 -10.32 35.75 3.62
N MET A 161 -10.60 34.45 3.72
CA MET A 161 -9.61 33.49 4.21
C MET A 161 -8.54 33.28 3.13
N PRO A 162 -7.26 33.19 3.49
CA PRO A 162 -6.24 32.74 2.56
C PRO A 162 -6.62 31.35 2.04
N VAL A 163 -6.41 31.11 0.74
CA VAL A 163 -6.68 29.83 0.07
C VAL A 163 -5.37 29.19 -0.33
N CYS A 164 -5.15 27.96 0.12
CA CYS A 164 -4.04 27.11 -0.29
C CYS A 164 -4.27 26.68 -1.74
N ASN A 165 -3.42 27.14 -2.64
CA ASN A 165 -3.56 26.91 -4.07
C ASN A 165 -2.23 26.59 -4.75
N GLU A 166 -2.30 26.23 -6.03
CA GLU A 166 -1.11 26.05 -6.86
C GLU A 166 -0.33 27.36 -6.94
N LEU A 167 0.97 27.30 -6.64
CA LEU A 167 1.88 28.35 -7.06
C LEU A 167 1.96 28.30 -8.58
N TYR A 168 1.50 29.35 -9.26
CA TYR A 168 1.91 29.57 -10.64
C TYR A 168 3.44 29.70 -10.62
N ASP A 169 4.14 28.68 -11.12
CA ASP A 169 5.54 28.81 -11.50
C ASP A 169 5.57 29.86 -12.60
N GLY A 170 5.84 31.11 -12.22
CA GLY A 170 6.15 32.16 -13.15
C GLY A 170 7.48 31.81 -13.80
N GLU A 171 7.48 30.95 -14.81
CA GLU A 171 8.60 30.88 -15.73
C GLU A 171 8.73 32.27 -16.39
N GLN A 172 9.76 32.99 -15.96
CA GLN A 172 10.50 33.99 -16.72
C GLN A 172 9.63 34.91 -17.59
N GLN A 173 9.13 36.00 -17.02
CA GLN A 173 8.83 37.18 -17.82
C GLN A 173 10.09 38.05 -17.93
N PRO A 174 10.72 38.18 -19.11
CA PRO A 174 11.66 39.25 -19.38
C PRO A 174 10.86 40.48 -19.80
N TYR A 175 10.46 41.32 -18.85
CA TYR A 175 10.09 42.71 -19.18
C TYR A 175 11.18 43.66 -18.68
N PRO A 176 11.80 44.45 -19.58
CA PRO A 176 12.84 45.40 -19.22
C PRO A 176 12.24 46.75 -18.79
N ASN A 177 13.00 47.42 -17.92
CA ASN A 177 12.93 48.84 -17.56
C ASN A 177 11.74 49.36 -16.75
N GLY A 178 12.04 49.72 -15.49
CA GLY A 178 12.38 51.11 -15.22
C GLY A 178 11.62 51.78 -14.07
N ASN A 179 12.39 52.12 -13.02
CA ASN A 179 12.22 53.26 -12.10
C ASN A 179 10.97 53.26 -11.17
N VAL A 180 11.01 53.61 -9.88
CA VAL A 180 11.97 54.23 -8.94
C VAL A 180 11.36 54.00 -7.54
N GLY A 181 12.17 53.83 -6.50
CA GLY A 181 11.72 54.07 -5.12
C GLY A 181 12.53 53.39 -4.03
N TYR A 182 13.73 53.89 -3.76
CA TYR A 182 14.54 53.57 -2.58
C TYR A 182 13.77 53.80 -1.27
N TYR A 183 13.85 52.86 -0.31
CA TYR A 183 14.13 53.20 1.09
C TYR A 183 14.88 52.06 1.80
N ASN A 184 15.95 52.47 2.50
CA ASN A 184 16.92 51.67 3.25
C ASN A 184 16.36 51.17 4.60
N PRO A 185 17.03 50.21 5.28
CA PRO A 185 16.44 49.39 6.35
C PRO A 185 16.75 49.83 7.81
N MET A 186 15.87 49.35 8.71
CA MET A 186 15.98 49.14 10.19
C MET A 186 15.81 50.33 11.16
N PRO A 187 15.45 50.12 12.47
CA PRO A 187 15.17 48.87 13.20
C PRO A 187 13.88 48.84 14.09
N VAL A 188 13.41 47.62 14.35
CA VAL A 188 12.67 47.10 15.53
C VAL A 188 11.76 48.07 16.31
N SER A 189 10.45 47.91 16.14
CA SER A 189 9.51 47.52 17.23
C SER A 189 8.05 47.58 16.77
N THR A 190 7.30 46.54 17.16
CA THR A 190 5.83 46.42 17.16
C THR A 190 5.04 46.26 15.84
N SER A 191 4.29 45.16 15.85
CA SER A 191 2.98 44.92 15.24
C SER A 191 2.87 44.50 13.77
N SER A 192 1.84 43.67 13.56
CA SER A 192 0.97 43.56 12.38
C SER A 192 1.23 42.41 11.40
N TYR A 193 0.14 41.64 11.28
CA TYR A 193 -0.23 40.66 10.28
C TYR A 193 0.13 41.06 8.86
N THR A 194 0.75 40.12 8.13
CA THR A 194 0.55 39.78 6.72
C THR A 194 1.59 38.70 6.40
N SER A 195 1.25 37.42 6.61
CA SER A 195 2.09 36.31 6.13
C SER A 195 1.42 35.63 4.94
N ASP A 196 1.43 36.31 3.79
CA ASP A 196 1.34 35.65 2.47
C ASP A 196 2.68 34.94 2.17
N ALA A 197 3.10 34.04 3.05
CA ALA A 197 4.39 33.37 2.94
C ALA A 197 4.21 31.86 2.98
N CYS A 198 3.82 31.27 1.84
CA CYS A 198 4.22 29.91 1.52
C CYS A 198 5.76 29.87 1.49
N GLN A 199 6.39 29.44 2.58
CA GLN A 199 7.84 29.28 2.62
C GLN A 199 8.23 28.00 1.86
N CYS A 200 8.68 28.13 0.62
CA CYS A 200 9.35 27.06 -0.09
C CYS A 200 10.76 26.84 0.50
N MET A 201 10.99 25.69 1.13
CA MET A 201 12.36 25.21 1.36
C MET A 201 12.86 24.54 0.05
N PRO A 202 13.92 25.06 -0.58
CA PRO A 202 14.40 24.52 -1.84
C PRO A 202 14.93 23.09 -1.62
N GLY A 203 14.30 22.11 -2.31
CA GLY A 203 14.72 20.70 -2.29
C GLY A 203 13.59 19.69 -2.01
N LYS A 204 12.41 20.13 -1.53
CA LYS A 204 11.21 19.27 -1.42
C LYS A 204 10.16 19.72 -2.42
N LYS A 205 9.64 18.80 -3.24
CA LYS A 205 8.51 19.01 -4.18
C LYS A 205 7.14 19.13 -3.45
N HIS A 206 7.12 19.59 -2.21
CA HIS A 206 5.90 19.67 -1.41
C HIS A 206 5.56 21.14 -1.21
N VAL A 207 4.39 21.54 -1.67
CA VAL A 207 3.80 22.82 -1.26
C VAL A 207 3.40 22.64 0.20
N VAL A 208 3.88 23.52 1.09
CA VAL A 208 3.45 23.52 2.49
C VAL A 208 2.51 24.70 2.67
N CYS A 209 1.24 24.40 2.93
CA CYS A 209 0.23 25.40 3.21
C CYS A 209 0.10 25.58 4.72
N HIS A 210 0.51 26.76 5.18
CA HIS A 210 0.30 27.23 6.53
C HIS A 210 -0.96 28.09 6.59
N ASP A 211 -1.75 27.94 7.65
CA ASP A 211 -2.79 28.88 8.08
C ASP A 211 -3.98 29.06 7.12
N SER A 212 -4.11 28.19 6.12
CA SER A 212 -5.20 28.23 5.15
C SER A 212 -6.18 27.08 5.37
N HIS A 213 -7.36 27.42 5.85
CA HIS A 213 -8.45 26.47 6.03
C HIS A 213 -9.09 26.02 4.71
N GLN A 214 -8.99 26.81 3.64
CA GLN A 214 -9.55 26.46 2.33
C GLN A 214 -8.42 26.03 1.40
N PHE A 215 -8.57 24.89 0.73
CA PHE A 215 -7.65 24.50 -0.32
C PHE A 215 -8.36 24.39 -1.66
N LYS A 216 -7.65 24.72 -2.74
CA LYS A 216 -8.16 24.71 -4.12
C LYS A 216 -7.02 24.43 -5.10
N PHE A 217 -7.10 23.29 -5.77
CA PHE A 217 -6.16 22.87 -6.80
C PHE A 217 -6.90 22.45 -8.07
N HIS A 218 -6.21 22.45 -9.20
CA HIS A 218 -6.70 22.00 -10.49
C HIS A 218 -6.03 20.70 -10.89
N ILE A 219 -6.75 19.86 -11.61
CA ILE A 219 -6.20 18.69 -12.27
C ILE A 219 -6.82 18.56 -13.65
N ASP A 220 -5.97 18.30 -14.64
CA ASP A 220 -6.35 18.23 -16.04
C ASP A 220 -6.31 16.77 -16.51
N THR A 221 -7.38 16.36 -17.19
CA THR A 221 -7.47 15.05 -17.85
C THR A 221 -7.05 15.18 -19.32
N GLY A 222 -6.43 14.13 -19.88
CA GLY A 222 -6.13 14.02 -21.31
C GLY A 222 -7.21 13.21 -22.03
N GLU A 223 -6.83 12.22 -22.85
CA GLU A 223 -7.83 11.25 -23.34
C GLU A 223 -8.31 10.37 -22.18
N VAL A 224 -9.57 9.93 -22.28
CA VAL A 224 -10.24 9.11 -21.27
C VAL A 224 -10.32 7.69 -21.81
N ASP A 225 -9.69 6.73 -21.13
CA ASP A 225 -9.67 5.31 -21.53
C ASP A 225 -10.31 4.43 -20.44
N TYR A 226 -11.53 3.99 -20.72
CA TYR A 226 -12.30 3.15 -19.81
C TYR A 226 -11.69 1.76 -19.55
N ASN A 227 -10.81 1.27 -20.42
CA ASN A 227 -10.15 -0.02 -20.20
C ASN A 227 -9.01 0.10 -19.20
N THR A 228 -8.20 1.16 -19.34
CA THR A 228 -7.13 1.42 -18.37
C THR A 228 -7.71 1.95 -17.06
N ASN A 229 -8.83 2.68 -17.12
CA ASN A 229 -9.52 3.30 -15.99
C ASN A 229 -8.53 3.97 -15.04
N LEU A 230 -7.82 4.99 -15.52
CA LEU A 230 -6.80 5.67 -14.71
C LEU A 230 -7.44 6.34 -13.49
N GLY A 231 -8.57 7.01 -13.72
CA GLY A 231 -9.35 7.76 -12.75
C GLY A 231 -8.61 8.97 -12.20
N ILE A 232 -9.26 9.68 -11.29
CA ILE A 232 -8.59 10.67 -10.44
C ILE A 232 -8.60 10.12 -9.01
N TRP A 233 -7.43 9.92 -8.43
CA TRP A 233 -7.29 9.52 -7.04
C TRP A 233 -7.18 10.77 -6.16
N VAL A 234 -7.96 10.81 -5.10
CA VAL A 234 -7.87 11.82 -4.04
C VAL A 234 -7.52 11.09 -2.75
N LEU A 235 -6.34 11.40 -2.19
CA LEU A 235 -5.80 10.77 -0.99
C LEU A 235 -5.47 11.85 0.05
N PHE A 236 -5.93 11.62 1.27
CA PHE A 236 -5.46 12.32 2.46
C PHE A 236 -4.66 11.34 3.32
N LYS A 237 -3.47 11.73 3.76
CA LYS A 237 -2.55 10.86 4.49
C LYS A 237 -1.83 11.62 5.61
N ILE A 238 -1.68 10.98 6.77
CA ILE A 238 -0.89 11.45 7.89
C ILE A 238 0.13 10.37 8.21
N SER A 239 1.42 10.69 8.07
CA SER A 239 2.53 9.75 8.34
C SER A 239 3.21 10.02 9.69
N SER A 240 2.83 11.08 10.39
CA SER A 240 3.39 11.51 11.67
C SER A 240 2.51 11.01 12.83
N PRO A 241 3.06 10.36 13.87
CA PRO A 241 2.29 9.95 15.04
C PRO A 241 1.63 11.11 15.80
N ASP A 242 2.26 12.28 15.78
CA ASP A 242 1.73 13.50 16.40
C ASP A 242 0.83 14.31 15.44
N GLY A 243 0.62 13.82 14.22
CA GLY A 243 -0.22 14.46 13.23
C GLY A 243 -1.71 14.31 13.57
N TYR A 244 -2.54 15.13 12.97
CA TYR A 244 -4.00 15.03 13.06
C TYR A 244 -4.65 15.87 11.96
N ALA A 245 -5.93 15.63 11.69
CA ALA A 245 -6.70 16.51 10.82
C ALA A 245 -8.20 16.48 11.16
N THR A 246 -8.87 17.60 10.86
CA THR A 246 -10.32 17.69 10.76
C THR A 246 -10.69 18.27 9.40
N LEU A 247 -11.58 17.60 8.67
CA LEU A 247 -11.85 17.87 7.25
C LEU A 247 -13.34 17.73 6.96
N ASP A 248 -13.85 18.57 6.06
CA ASP A 248 -15.21 18.47 5.53
C ASP A 248 -15.33 19.21 4.19
N ASN A 249 -16.52 19.17 3.59
CA ASN A 249 -16.90 19.92 2.41
C ASN A 249 -15.96 19.65 1.22
N LEU A 250 -15.54 18.40 1.07
CA LEU A 250 -14.61 17.97 0.03
C LEU A 250 -15.32 17.88 -1.32
N GLU A 251 -14.79 18.56 -2.33
CA GLU A 251 -15.37 18.64 -3.66
C GLU A 251 -14.33 18.31 -4.74
N VAL A 252 -14.71 17.45 -5.70
CA VAL A 252 -14.09 17.41 -7.03
C VAL A 252 -15.16 17.74 -8.06
N ILE A 253 -15.01 18.86 -8.76
CA ILE A 253 -16.02 19.35 -9.70
C ILE A 253 -15.42 19.64 -11.07
N GLU A 254 -16.24 19.50 -12.12
CA GLU A 254 -15.86 19.92 -13.47
C GLU A 254 -15.81 21.45 -13.56
N GLU A 255 -14.66 22.00 -13.99
CA GLU A 255 -14.53 23.43 -14.29
C GLU A 255 -14.81 23.71 -15.77
N GLY A 256 -14.28 22.87 -16.67
CA GLY A 256 -14.53 22.98 -18.10
C GLY A 256 -13.38 22.48 -18.98
N PRO A 257 -13.49 22.59 -20.31
CA PRO A 257 -12.51 22.06 -21.24
C PRO A 257 -11.18 22.82 -21.17
N VAL A 258 -10.05 22.10 -21.18
CA VAL A 258 -8.72 22.70 -21.28
C VAL A 258 -8.43 23.18 -22.70
N ARG A 259 -7.75 24.33 -22.83
CA ARG A 259 -7.42 24.97 -24.11
C ARG A 259 -6.03 25.59 -24.07
N GLY A 260 -5.49 25.94 -25.24
CA GLY A 260 -4.23 26.68 -25.36
C GLY A 260 -3.03 25.93 -24.79
N GLU A 261 -2.24 26.62 -23.97
CA GLU A 261 -1.02 26.08 -23.35
C GLU A 261 -1.32 24.91 -22.40
N ALA A 262 -2.40 24.99 -21.61
CA ALA A 262 -2.82 23.91 -20.71
C ALA A 262 -3.12 22.61 -21.47
N LEU A 263 -3.78 22.72 -22.64
CA LEU A 263 -4.01 21.57 -23.51
C LEU A 263 -2.71 20.97 -24.06
N THR A 264 -1.72 21.81 -24.37
CA THR A 264 -0.41 21.32 -24.82
C THR A 264 0.32 20.59 -23.70
N HIS A 265 0.27 21.14 -22.48
CA HIS A 265 0.91 20.55 -21.31
C HIS A 265 0.29 19.20 -20.92
N VAL A 266 -1.05 19.08 -20.91
CA VAL A 266 -1.70 17.80 -20.59
C VAL A 266 -1.37 16.71 -21.62
N LYS A 267 -1.33 17.05 -22.92
CA LYS A 267 -0.91 16.11 -23.98
C LYS A 267 0.54 15.65 -23.82
N GLN A 268 1.43 16.53 -23.39
CA GLN A 268 2.82 16.18 -23.10
C GLN A 268 2.93 15.26 -21.86
N LYS A 269 2.18 15.55 -20.79
CA LYS A 269 2.09 14.72 -19.59
C LYS A 269 1.59 13.31 -19.92
N GLU A 270 0.49 13.21 -20.64
CA GLU A 270 -0.11 11.95 -21.11
C GLU A 270 0.89 11.14 -21.94
N LYS A 271 1.55 11.78 -22.91
CA LYS A 271 2.59 11.11 -23.72
C LYS A 271 3.72 10.56 -22.86
N LYS A 272 4.21 11.34 -21.88
CA LYS A 272 5.26 10.92 -20.96
C LYS A 272 4.81 9.75 -20.07
N TRP A 273 3.58 9.82 -19.56
CA TRP A 273 2.99 8.74 -18.76
C TRP A 273 2.86 7.46 -19.57
N ASN A 274 2.36 7.53 -20.81
CA ASN A 274 2.26 6.38 -21.72
C ASN A 274 3.62 5.72 -21.97
N GLN A 275 4.68 6.51 -22.19
CA GLN A 275 6.04 5.98 -22.34
C GLN A 275 6.54 5.29 -21.06
N GLN A 276 6.22 5.84 -19.88
CA GLN A 276 6.57 5.22 -18.60
C GLN A 276 5.81 3.91 -18.39
N MET A 277 4.51 3.88 -18.69
CA MET A 277 3.69 2.67 -18.59
C MET A 277 4.15 1.58 -19.52
N GLU A 278 4.55 1.91 -20.75
CA GLU A 278 5.12 0.93 -21.68
C GLU A 278 6.42 0.32 -21.14
N LYS A 279 7.29 1.14 -20.55
CA LYS A 279 8.49 0.65 -19.87
C LYS A 279 8.15 -0.31 -18.72
N LYS A 280 7.19 0.06 -17.87
CA LYS A 280 6.75 -0.79 -16.74
C LYS A 280 6.16 -2.12 -17.23
N ARG A 281 5.39 -2.10 -18.33
CA ARG A 281 4.83 -3.32 -18.95
C ARG A 281 5.92 -4.25 -19.48
N MET A 282 6.97 -3.70 -20.11
CA MET A 282 8.11 -4.50 -20.58
C MET A 282 8.88 -5.15 -19.41
N GLU A 283 9.20 -4.39 -18.37
CA GLU A 283 9.87 -4.90 -17.16
C GLU A 283 9.02 -5.99 -16.47
N THR A 284 7.71 -5.74 -16.35
CA THR A 284 6.74 -6.69 -15.80
C THR A 284 6.74 -7.99 -16.59
N LYS A 285 6.63 -7.92 -17.92
CA LYS A 285 6.58 -9.10 -18.78
C LYS A 285 7.81 -10.00 -18.56
N GLN A 286 9.00 -9.40 -18.51
CA GLN A 286 10.23 -10.15 -18.27
C GLN A 286 10.26 -10.84 -16.90
N ALA A 287 9.84 -10.15 -15.84
CA ALA A 287 9.79 -10.73 -14.49
C ALA A 287 8.72 -11.81 -14.38
N TYR A 288 7.50 -11.53 -14.87
CA TYR A 288 6.38 -12.44 -14.84
C TYR A 288 6.64 -13.72 -15.64
N ASP A 289 7.18 -13.63 -16.87
CA ASP A 289 7.44 -14.81 -17.70
C ASP A 289 8.43 -15.76 -16.99
N ARG A 290 9.47 -15.22 -16.33
CA ARG A 290 10.43 -16.00 -15.54
C ARG A 290 9.79 -16.63 -14.32
N ALA A 291 9.03 -15.86 -13.55
CA ALA A 291 8.34 -16.34 -12.36
C ALA A 291 7.33 -17.42 -12.72
N LYS A 292 6.50 -17.18 -13.73
CA LYS A 292 5.52 -18.13 -14.25
C LYS A 292 6.18 -19.42 -14.73
N GLN A 293 7.26 -19.35 -15.49
CA GLN A 293 7.98 -20.54 -15.94
C GLN A 293 8.50 -21.36 -14.75
N ALA A 294 9.08 -20.70 -13.74
CA ALA A 294 9.57 -21.37 -12.54
C ALA A 294 8.43 -22.03 -11.74
N VAL A 295 7.30 -21.34 -11.59
CA VAL A 295 6.08 -21.85 -10.92
C VAL A 295 5.49 -23.03 -11.69
N ASP A 296 5.28 -22.91 -13.00
CA ASP A 296 4.69 -23.98 -13.82
C ASP A 296 5.57 -25.24 -13.80
N ALA A 297 6.90 -25.10 -13.75
CA ALA A 297 7.84 -26.20 -13.66
C ALA A 297 7.75 -26.99 -12.34
N LEU A 298 7.11 -26.44 -11.30
CA LEU A 298 6.88 -27.15 -10.04
C LEU A 298 5.83 -28.26 -10.19
N PHE A 299 4.94 -28.16 -11.18
CA PHE A 299 3.74 -29.00 -11.25
C PHE A 299 3.77 -29.99 -12.41
N THR A 300 3.03 -31.09 -12.25
CA THR A 300 2.64 -32.01 -13.31
C THR A 300 1.12 -32.17 -13.23
N GLY A 301 0.39 -31.37 -14.02
CA GLY A 301 -1.04 -31.19 -13.82
C GLY A 301 -1.33 -30.41 -12.53
N GLU A 302 -2.11 -30.99 -11.63
CA GLU A 302 -2.43 -30.39 -10.31
C GLU A 302 -1.51 -30.89 -9.18
N GLU A 303 -0.65 -31.87 -9.45
CA GLU A 303 0.27 -32.43 -8.46
C GLU A 303 1.65 -31.78 -8.54
N LEU A 304 2.35 -31.77 -7.40
CA LEU A 304 3.75 -31.34 -7.36
C LEU A 304 4.62 -32.41 -8.03
N ASN A 305 5.48 -32.01 -8.95
CA ASN A 305 6.41 -32.92 -9.60
C ASN A 305 7.32 -33.59 -8.55
N TYR A 306 7.50 -34.91 -8.68
CA TYR A 306 8.24 -35.74 -7.72
C TYR A 306 9.67 -35.23 -7.46
N ASN A 307 10.33 -34.70 -8.49
CA ASN A 307 11.71 -34.24 -8.41
C ASN A 307 11.86 -32.83 -7.82
N VAL A 308 10.76 -32.09 -7.64
CA VAL A 308 10.78 -30.75 -7.04
C VAL A 308 11.21 -30.86 -5.59
N THR A 309 12.11 -29.99 -5.17
CA THR A 309 12.63 -29.89 -3.79
C THR A 309 12.19 -28.56 -3.17
N LEU A 310 12.39 -28.39 -1.86
CA LEU A 310 12.10 -27.11 -1.18
C LEU A 310 12.84 -25.93 -1.83
N SER A 311 14.07 -26.13 -2.28
CA SER A 311 14.86 -25.08 -2.96
C SER A 311 14.23 -24.64 -4.28
N HIS A 312 13.64 -25.55 -5.06
CA HIS A 312 12.91 -25.17 -6.28
C HIS A 312 11.70 -24.27 -5.97
N ILE A 313 10.95 -24.61 -4.91
CA ILE A 313 9.78 -23.81 -4.48
C ILE A 313 10.24 -22.43 -4.02
N LYS A 314 11.29 -22.34 -3.20
CA LYS A 314 11.86 -21.06 -2.75
C LYS A 314 12.37 -20.20 -3.90
N ASN A 315 13.09 -20.79 -4.86
CA ASN A 315 13.58 -20.05 -6.02
C ASN A 315 12.42 -19.49 -6.86
N ALA A 316 11.33 -20.25 -7.00
CA ALA A 316 10.13 -19.77 -7.69
C ALA A 316 9.43 -18.66 -6.89
N ASP A 317 9.32 -18.80 -5.56
CA ASP A 317 8.80 -17.76 -4.68
C ASP A 317 9.61 -16.47 -4.79
N ASP A 318 10.94 -16.52 -4.69
CA ASP A 318 11.81 -15.36 -4.83
C ASP A 318 11.57 -14.61 -6.16
N LEU A 319 11.36 -15.36 -7.25
CA LEU A 319 11.02 -14.77 -8.56
C LEU A 319 9.64 -14.10 -8.54
N VAL A 320 8.63 -14.71 -7.89
CA VAL A 320 7.31 -14.12 -7.70
C VAL A 320 7.39 -12.86 -6.84
N GLN A 321 8.11 -12.89 -5.71
CA GLN A 321 8.33 -11.72 -4.84
C GLN A 321 9.09 -10.59 -5.54
N SER A 322 9.88 -10.91 -6.57
CA SER A 322 10.61 -9.92 -7.37
C SER A 322 9.77 -9.22 -8.46
N ILE A 323 8.51 -9.61 -8.65
CA ILE A 323 7.63 -8.95 -9.63
C ILE A 323 7.48 -7.47 -9.24
N PRO A 324 7.81 -6.52 -10.14
CA PRO A 324 7.76 -5.11 -9.80
C PRO A 324 6.32 -4.59 -9.81
N TYR A 325 6.08 -3.42 -9.20
CA TYR A 325 4.81 -2.67 -9.28
C TYR A 325 3.56 -3.43 -8.78
N VAL A 326 3.75 -4.41 -7.88
CA VAL A 326 2.66 -5.15 -7.21
C VAL A 326 1.84 -4.23 -6.30
N HIS A 327 2.50 -3.29 -5.65
CA HIS A 327 1.90 -2.28 -4.79
C HIS A 327 2.23 -0.87 -5.29
N ASN A 328 1.35 0.09 -5.00
CA ASN A 328 1.63 1.48 -5.32
C ASN A 328 2.70 2.08 -4.39
N GLU A 329 3.63 2.85 -4.95
CA GLU A 329 4.70 3.51 -4.18
C GLU A 329 4.17 4.60 -3.22
N TRP A 330 3.06 5.24 -3.60
CA TRP A 330 2.47 6.33 -2.82
C TRP A 330 1.63 5.83 -1.64
N LEU A 331 1.12 4.60 -1.72
CA LEU A 331 0.45 3.89 -0.62
C LEU A 331 0.49 2.38 -0.86
N ARG A 332 1.28 1.65 -0.08
CA ARG A 332 1.53 0.21 -0.29
C ARG A 332 0.28 -0.65 -0.20
N ASP A 333 -0.69 -0.24 0.60
CA ASP A 333 -1.95 -0.98 0.78
C ASP A 333 -2.84 -0.94 -0.47
N VAL A 334 -2.57 -0.04 -1.43
CA VAL A 334 -3.32 0.05 -2.68
C VAL A 334 -2.69 -0.88 -3.73
N PRO A 335 -3.48 -1.83 -4.27
CA PRO A 335 -3.05 -2.70 -5.36
C PRO A 335 -2.45 -1.93 -6.54
N GLY A 336 -1.24 -2.30 -6.93
CA GLY A 336 -0.58 -1.80 -8.13
C GLY A 336 -1.03 -2.54 -9.39
N MET A 337 -0.45 -2.17 -10.54
CA MET A 337 -0.84 -2.71 -11.85
C MET A 337 -0.63 -4.24 -11.98
N ASN A 338 0.24 -4.81 -11.15
CA ASN A 338 0.60 -6.23 -11.21
C ASN A 338 0.07 -7.04 -10.02
N TYR A 339 -0.79 -6.45 -9.19
CA TYR A 339 -1.27 -7.10 -7.97
C TYR A 339 -1.96 -8.43 -8.26
N ASP A 340 -2.90 -8.47 -9.21
CA ASP A 340 -3.70 -9.67 -9.49
C ASP A 340 -2.85 -10.81 -10.04
N ILE A 341 -1.97 -10.53 -11.02
CA ILE A 341 -1.09 -11.55 -11.60
C ILE A 341 -0.06 -12.08 -10.58
N TYR A 342 0.35 -11.22 -9.64
CA TYR A 342 1.21 -11.62 -8.53
C TYR A 342 0.45 -12.52 -7.56
N GLN A 343 -0.78 -12.18 -7.18
CA GLN A 343 -1.60 -12.99 -6.28
C GLN A 343 -1.89 -14.38 -6.87
N GLU A 344 -2.12 -14.48 -8.18
CA GLU A 344 -2.29 -15.77 -8.86
C GLU A 344 -1.06 -16.67 -8.71
N LEU A 345 0.14 -16.15 -8.99
CA LEU A 345 1.38 -16.92 -8.85
C LEU A 345 1.71 -17.22 -7.39
N ASN A 346 1.48 -16.27 -6.48
CA ASN A 346 1.69 -16.45 -5.06
C ASN A 346 0.79 -17.54 -4.49
N ALA A 347 -0.48 -17.63 -4.94
CA ALA A 347 -1.38 -18.71 -4.57
C ALA A 347 -0.87 -20.09 -5.05
N ARG A 348 -0.29 -20.16 -6.24
CA ARG A 348 0.36 -21.38 -6.76
C ARG A 348 1.59 -21.78 -5.94
N ILE A 349 2.40 -20.82 -5.48
CA ILE A 349 3.53 -21.08 -4.57
C ILE A 349 3.01 -21.65 -3.24
N MET A 350 1.96 -21.04 -2.67
CA MET A 350 1.34 -21.54 -1.43
C MET A 350 0.80 -22.98 -1.60
N GLN A 351 0.20 -23.27 -2.77
CA GLN A 351 -0.23 -24.63 -3.11
C GLN A 351 0.96 -25.60 -3.23
N ALA A 352 2.07 -25.18 -3.86
CA ALA A 352 3.27 -26.01 -3.99
C ALA A 352 3.86 -26.34 -2.61
N SER A 353 3.96 -25.37 -1.72
CA SER A 353 4.42 -25.54 -0.33
C SER A 353 3.51 -26.50 0.44
N TYR A 354 2.19 -26.35 0.31
CA TYR A 354 1.23 -27.28 0.93
C TYR A 354 1.41 -28.71 0.41
N LEU A 355 1.51 -28.90 -0.90
CA LEU A 355 1.69 -30.23 -1.51
C LEU A 355 3.03 -30.86 -1.15
N TYR A 356 4.09 -30.04 -1.03
CA TYR A 356 5.41 -30.47 -0.58
C TYR A 356 5.36 -31.06 0.83
N ASP A 357 4.69 -30.37 1.76
CA ASP A 357 4.52 -30.87 3.13
C ASP A 357 3.58 -32.08 3.17
N ALA A 358 2.47 -32.05 2.42
CA ALA A 358 1.45 -33.10 2.44
C ALA A 358 1.93 -34.45 1.88
N ARG A 359 2.85 -34.44 0.89
CA ARG A 359 3.43 -35.67 0.32
C ARG A 359 4.54 -36.27 1.19
N ASN A 360 5.06 -35.51 2.15
CA ASN A 360 6.16 -35.93 3.00
C ASN A 360 5.63 -36.75 4.18
N VAL A 361 6.11 -37.99 4.33
CA VAL A 361 5.76 -38.82 5.49
C VAL A 361 6.34 -38.24 6.78
N ILE A 362 7.44 -37.49 6.69
CA ILE A 362 8.10 -36.84 7.82
C ILE A 362 7.33 -35.58 8.20
N THR A 363 6.91 -35.51 9.46
CA THR A 363 6.27 -34.32 10.00
C THR A 363 7.31 -33.24 10.25
N ASN A 364 7.06 -32.02 9.78
CA ASN A 364 7.92 -30.85 10.00
C ASN A 364 9.38 -31.11 9.55
N GLY A 365 9.52 -31.75 8.37
CA GLY A 365 10.82 -32.05 7.76
C GLY A 365 11.57 -30.83 7.21
N ASN A 366 10.95 -29.65 7.17
CA ASN A 366 11.55 -28.36 6.81
C ASN A 366 11.85 -27.48 8.04
N PHE A 367 11.57 -27.98 9.25
CA PHE A 367 11.77 -27.30 10.53
C PHE A 367 11.03 -25.96 10.70
N ALA A 368 10.05 -25.63 9.84
CA ALA A 368 9.30 -24.37 9.91
C ALA A 368 8.58 -24.17 11.25
N GLN A 369 8.26 -25.27 11.95
CA GLN A 369 7.64 -25.28 13.29
C GLN A 369 8.66 -25.63 14.39
N GLY A 370 9.93 -25.29 14.18
CA GLY A 370 11.01 -25.65 15.10
C GLY A 370 11.19 -27.16 15.18
N LEU A 371 11.21 -27.72 16.39
CA LEU A 371 11.36 -29.17 16.63
C LEU A 371 10.02 -29.89 16.87
N GLN A 372 8.89 -29.27 16.51
CA GLN A 372 7.59 -29.93 16.65
C GLN A 372 7.58 -31.26 15.88
N GLY A 373 7.15 -32.34 16.54
CA GLY A 373 7.14 -33.69 15.99
C GLY A 373 8.49 -34.43 16.05
N TRP A 374 9.58 -33.76 16.44
CA TRP A 374 10.90 -34.36 16.58
C TRP A 374 11.24 -34.63 18.04
N HIS A 375 11.84 -35.79 18.32
CA HIS A 375 12.45 -36.10 19.60
C HIS A 375 13.91 -35.66 19.59
N ALA A 376 14.27 -34.68 20.41
CA ALA A 376 15.63 -34.18 20.50
C ALA A 376 16.38 -34.76 21.70
N GLU A 377 17.60 -35.20 21.46
CA GLU A 377 18.57 -35.63 22.47
C GLU A 377 19.74 -34.64 22.46
N GLY A 378 20.10 -34.08 23.62
CA GLY A 378 21.17 -33.09 23.73
C GLY A 378 20.76 -31.67 23.32
N LYS A 379 21.76 -30.86 22.92
CA LYS A 379 21.55 -29.44 22.57
C LYS A 379 21.36 -29.32 21.06
N VAL A 380 20.12 -29.15 20.64
CA VAL A 380 19.71 -28.97 19.25
C VAL A 380 19.05 -27.61 19.08
N GLU A 381 19.42 -26.89 18.03
CA GLU A 381 18.87 -25.58 17.73
C GLU A 381 18.24 -25.55 16.34
N VAL A 382 17.22 -24.72 16.18
CA VAL A 382 16.65 -24.38 14.87
C VAL A 382 16.85 -22.89 14.67
N GLN A 383 17.56 -22.52 13.60
CA GLN A 383 17.98 -21.15 13.32
C GLN A 383 17.40 -20.67 11.99
N GLN A 384 17.15 -19.37 11.90
CA GLN A 384 16.78 -18.69 10.64
C GLN A 384 18.06 -18.21 9.95
N LEU A 385 18.43 -18.84 8.83
CA LEU A 385 19.60 -18.52 8.03
C LEU A 385 19.14 -18.09 6.62
N ASN A 386 19.37 -16.84 6.25
CA ASN A 386 18.97 -16.28 4.95
C ASN A 386 17.48 -16.52 4.60
N GLY A 387 16.58 -16.32 5.58
CA GLY A 387 15.13 -16.54 5.39
C GLY A 387 14.70 -18.01 5.39
N THR A 388 15.63 -18.94 5.59
CA THR A 388 15.37 -20.38 5.70
C THR A 388 15.52 -20.87 7.13
N THR A 389 14.55 -21.64 7.60
CA THR A 389 14.66 -22.36 8.87
C THR A 389 15.54 -23.60 8.71
N VAL A 390 16.58 -23.72 9.52
CA VAL A 390 17.62 -24.74 9.43
C VAL A 390 17.82 -25.40 10.79
N LEU A 391 17.82 -26.73 10.82
CA LEU A 391 18.27 -27.50 11.97
C LEU A 391 19.79 -27.41 12.09
N VAL A 392 20.29 -27.06 13.28
CA VAL A 392 21.73 -26.96 13.57
C VAL A 392 22.11 -27.93 14.69
N LEU A 393 22.99 -28.86 14.35
CA LEU A 393 23.65 -29.77 15.28
C LEU A 393 25.13 -29.40 15.37
N SER A 394 25.58 -28.95 16.54
CA SER A 394 26.98 -28.50 16.77
C SER A 394 27.70 -29.32 17.84
N ASN A 395 27.14 -30.47 18.21
CA ASN A 395 27.71 -31.36 19.20
C ASN A 395 27.37 -32.80 18.85
N TRP A 396 28.38 -33.66 18.85
CA TRP A 396 28.31 -35.05 18.43
C TRP A 396 27.40 -35.91 19.31
N SER A 397 27.18 -35.48 20.56
CA SER A 397 26.26 -36.14 21.49
C SER A 397 24.81 -35.67 21.35
N SER A 398 24.53 -34.80 20.37
CA SER A 398 23.20 -34.28 20.10
C SER A 398 22.63 -34.83 18.80
N GLY A 399 21.33 -35.06 18.77
CA GLY A 399 20.64 -35.59 17.61
C GLY A 399 19.13 -35.45 17.73
N ILE A 400 18.44 -35.69 16.63
CA ILE A 400 16.98 -35.73 16.63
C ILE A 400 16.47 -36.98 15.95
N SER A 401 15.28 -37.42 16.34
CA SER A 401 14.64 -38.59 15.75
C SER A 401 13.13 -38.46 15.64
N GLN A 402 12.54 -39.18 14.70
CA GLN A 402 11.09 -39.27 14.54
C GLN A 402 10.70 -40.70 14.18
N ASN A 403 9.66 -41.22 14.81
CA ASN A 403 9.04 -42.50 14.46
C ASN A 403 7.93 -42.23 13.44
N LEU A 404 7.94 -43.00 12.35
CA LEU A 404 7.10 -42.78 11.18
C LEU A 404 6.30 -44.04 10.86
N HIS A 405 5.12 -43.83 10.28
CA HIS A 405 4.31 -44.89 9.69
C HIS A 405 4.44 -44.85 8.17
N VAL A 406 4.77 -46.00 7.58
CA VAL A 406 4.91 -46.19 6.14
C VAL A 406 4.02 -47.34 5.69
N GLN A 407 3.66 -47.35 4.42
CA GLN A 407 2.92 -48.44 3.80
C GLN A 407 3.87 -49.62 3.57
N HIS A 408 3.43 -50.80 4.00
CA HIS A 408 4.18 -52.03 3.80
C HIS A 408 4.35 -52.32 2.29
N GLN A 409 5.50 -52.88 1.89
CA GLN A 409 5.82 -53.27 0.50
C GLN A 409 5.81 -52.14 -0.54
N HIS A 410 5.95 -50.87 -0.12
CA HIS A 410 6.13 -49.74 -1.03
C HIS A 410 7.57 -49.25 -1.02
N GLY A 411 8.05 -48.79 -2.17
CA GLY A 411 9.32 -48.08 -2.28
C GLY A 411 9.17 -46.64 -1.80
N TYR A 412 10.20 -46.10 -1.18
CA TYR A 412 10.27 -44.71 -0.74
C TYR A 412 11.57 -44.07 -1.20
N LEU A 413 11.54 -42.75 -1.41
CA LEU A 413 12.74 -41.95 -1.62
C LEU A 413 13.00 -41.13 -0.36
N LEU A 414 14.12 -41.39 0.30
CA LEU A 414 14.66 -40.50 1.32
C LEU A 414 15.52 -39.44 0.63
N ARG A 415 15.14 -38.17 0.80
CA ARG A 415 15.85 -37.01 0.26
C ARG A 415 16.23 -36.06 1.39
N VAL A 416 17.50 -35.64 1.43
CA VAL A 416 18.02 -34.76 2.47
C VAL A 416 18.83 -33.64 1.82
N SER A 417 18.49 -32.39 2.14
CA SER A 417 19.28 -31.21 1.79
C SER A 417 19.99 -30.67 3.02
N ALA A 418 21.31 -30.75 3.03
CA ALA A 418 22.12 -30.42 4.20
C ALA A 418 23.53 -29.93 3.85
N LYS A 419 24.18 -29.29 4.82
CA LYS A 419 25.56 -28.78 4.76
C LYS A 419 26.33 -29.26 5.98
N LYS A 420 27.57 -29.71 5.77
CA LYS A 420 28.51 -30.04 6.85
C LYS A 420 29.64 -29.02 6.91
N GLU A 421 29.95 -28.54 8.11
CA GLU A 421 31.11 -27.68 8.38
C GLU A 421 32.04 -28.31 9.41
N GLY A 422 33.35 -28.10 9.23
CA GLY A 422 34.38 -28.68 10.08
C GLY A 422 34.72 -30.14 9.74
N SER A 423 35.40 -30.79 10.69
CA SER A 423 35.76 -32.21 10.64
C SER A 423 34.51 -33.11 10.74
N GLY A 424 34.70 -34.43 10.74
CA GLY A 424 33.61 -35.37 10.97
C GLY A 424 32.57 -35.50 9.86
N LYS A 425 31.44 -36.11 10.21
CA LYS A 425 30.35 -36.48 9.31
C LYS A 425 29.01 -36.09 9.90
N GLY A 426 28.16 -35.47 9.11
CA GLY A 426 26.72 -35.38 9.38
C GLY A 426 26.05 -36.61 8.80
N TYR A 427 25.03 -37.14 9.46
CA TYR A 427 24.32 -38.31 8.96
C TYR A 427 22.83 -38.23 9.19
N VAL A 428 22.09 -38.83 8.27
CA VAL A 428 20.66 -39.11 8.38
C VAL A 428 20.48 -40.59 8.15
N THR A 429 19.93 -41.29 9.14
CA THR A 429 19.72 -42.73 9.09
C THR A 429 18.24 -43.05 9.18
N LEU A 430 17.74 -43.84 8.23
CA LEU A 430 16.44 -44.50 8.30
C LEU A 430 16.64 -45.93 8.80
N MET A 431 15.89 -46.34 9.82
CA MET A 431 15.97 -47.66 10.43
C MET A 431 14.60 -48.35 10.43
N GLY A 432 14.57 -49.60 9.95
CA GLY A 432 13.41 -50.48 10.09
C GLY A 432 13.44 -51.31 11.38
N CYS A 433 12.29 -51.83 11.80
CA CYS A 433 12.17 -52.71 12.98
C CYS A 433 12.95 -54.02 12.87
N ASN A 434 13.33 -54.42 11.66
CA ASN A 434 14.15 -55.61 11.36
C ASN A 434 15.66 -55.36 11.53
N GLY A 435 16.08 -54.15 11.91
CA GLY A 435 17.48 -53.76 12.05
C GLY A 435 18.18 -53.36 10.74
N LYS A 436 17.49 -53.39 9.59
CA LYS A 436 18.03 -52.81 8.35
C LYS A 436 18.05 -51.29 8.48
N LYS A 437 19.16 -50.69 8.03
CA LYS A 437 19.35 -49.24 8.07
C LYS A 437 19.95 -48.73 6.78
N GLU A 438 19.51 -47.55 6.38
CA GLU A 438 20.06 -46.79 5.27
C GLU A 438 20.54 -45.44 5.78
N THR A 439 21.76 -45.04 5.43
CA THR A 439 22.40 -43.84 5.98
C THR A 439 22.92 -42.94 4.88
N LEU A 440 22.38 -41.72 4.79
CA LEU A 440 22.96 -40.64 4.01
C LEU A 440 24.01 -39.92 4.86
N THR A 441 25.22 -39.76 4.31
CA THR A 441 26.35 -39.13 5.00
C THR A 441 26.80 -37.86 4.29
N PHE A 442 27.09 -36.80 5.05
CA PHE A 442 27.53 -35.49 4.58
C PHE A 442 28.89 -35.13 5.19
N THR A 443 29.76 -34.54 4.38
CA THR A 443 31.14 -34.17 4.76
C THR A 443 31.45 -32.76 4.29
N SER A 444 32.45 -32.11 4.89
CA SER A 444 32.87 -30.76 4.47
C SER A 444 33.40 -30.70 3.03
N CYS A 445 33.81 -31.84 2.45
CA CYS A 445 34.19 -31.94 1.04
C CYS A 445 33.02 -31.73 0.06
N ASP A 446 31.76 -31.86 0.53
CA ASP A 446 30.58 -31.72 -0.32
C ASP A 446 30.32 -30.26 -0.76
N GLY A 447 30.90 -29.27 -0.06
CA GLY A 447 30.86 -27.85 -0.46
C GLY A 447 29.46 -27.21 -0.40
N GLY A 448 29.15 -26.50 0.69
CA GLY A 448 27.86 -25.81 0.83
C GLY A 448 26.69 -26.77 1.08
N TYR A 449 25.46 -26.32 0.77
CA TYR A 449 24.27 -27.16 0.84
C TYR A 449 24.19 -28.07 -0.39
N ILE A 450 23.99 -29.35 -0.15
CA ILE A 450 23.81 -30.36 -1.19
C ILE A 450 22.61 -31.25 -0.87
N THR A 451 22.02 -31.83 -1.91
CA THR A 451 20.90 -32.77 -1.77
C THR A 451 21.37 -34.18 -2.09
N LYS A 452 21.20 -35.12 -1.14
CA LYS A 452 21.43 -36.55 -1.36
C LYS A 452 20.11 -37.31 -1.31
N THR A 453 20.00 -38.35 -2.11
CA THR A 453 18.80 -39.19 -2.23
C THR A 453 19.17 -40.67 -2.16
N VAL A 454 18.30 -41.48 -1.56
CA VAL A 454 18.40 -42.94 -1.58
C VAL A 454 17.00 -43.55 -1.64
N GLU A 455 16.84 -44.58 -2.48
CA GLU A 455 15.62 -45.38 -2.51
C GLU A 455 15.68 -46.43 -1.39
N VAL A 456 14.58 -46.57 -0.65
CA VAL A 456 14.47 -47.45 0.50
C VAL A 456 13.19 -48.27 0.41
N PHE A 457 13.25 -49.54 0.83
CA PHE A 457 12.13 -50.47 0.81
C PHE A 457 11.89 -51.02 2.21
N PRO A 458 11.10 -50.32 3.05
CA PRO A 458 10.82 -50.77 4.40
C PRO A 458 10.05 -52.11 4.40
N GLU A 459 10.56 -53.08 5.13
CA GLU A 459 9.88 -54.37 5.36
C GLU A 459 8.83 -54.29 6.49
N SER A 460 8.74 -53.15 7.18
CA SER A 460 7.82 -52.90 8.30
C SER A 460 7.01 -51.64 8.01
N ASP A 461 5.80 -51.56 8.58
CA ASP A 461 4.95 -50.35 8.56
C ASP A 461 5.43 -49.25 9.51
N ARG A 462 6.51 -49.51 10.25
CA ARG A 462 7.16 -48.59 11.19
C ARG A 462 8.64 -48.45 10.87
N VAL A 463 9.06 -47.20 10.75
CA VAL A 463 10.47 -46.82 10.57
C VAL A 463 10.82 -45.68 11.53
N ARG A 464 12.09 -45.59 11.91
CA ARG A 464 12.64 -44.47 12.67
C ARG A 464 13.63 -43.72 11.81
N ILE A 465 13.55 -42.40 11.78
CA ILE A 465 14.57 -41.56 11.19
C ILE A 465 15.38 -40.89 12.29
N GLU A 466 16.70 -40.84 12.13
CA GLU A 466 17.63 -40.24 13.06
C GLU A 466 18.59 -39.31 12.33
N ILE A 467 18.83 -38.13 12.90
CA ILE A 467 19.78 -37.13 12.40
C ILE A 467 20.81 -36.88 13.48
N GLY A 468 22.07 -36.94 13.11
CA GLY A 468 23.19 -36.73 14.02
C GLY A 468 24.44 -36.25 13.30
N GLU A 469 25.47 -35.99 14.08
CA GLU A 469 26.78 -35.58 13.58
C GLU A 469 27.88 -36.16 14.47
N THR A 470 29.11 -36.32 13.95
CA THR A 470 30.21 -36.97 14.70
C THR A 470 31.23 -36.00 15.30
N GLU A 471 31.39 -34.83 14.70
CA GLU A 471 32.31 -33.76 15.11
C GLU A 471 32.04 -32.52 14.23
N GLY A 472 32.05 -31.31 14.80
CA GLY A 472 31.85 -30.06 14.05
C GLY A 472 30.39 -29.60 14.05
N SER A 473 29.93 -29.03 12.93
CA SER A 473 28.54 -28.56 12.80
C SER A 473 27.84 -29.12 11.56
N PHE A 474 26.60 -29.57 11.72
CA PHE A 474 25.76 -30.11 10.66
C PHE A 474 24.45 -29.31 10.57
N TYR A 475 24.15 -28.84 9.37
CA TYR A 475 23.04 -27.95 9.08
C TYR A 475 22.08 -28.67 8.13
N VAL A 476 20.84 -28.91 8.53
CA VAL A 476 19.84 -29.60 7.70
C VAL A 476 18.73 -28.62 7.36
N GLU A 477 18.56 -28.36 6.07
CA GLU A 477 17.53 -27.48 5.55
C GLU A 477 16.20 -28.23 5.37
N SER A 478 16.27 -29.44 4.81
CA SER A 478 15.06 -30.25 4.65
C SER A 478 15.36 -31.75 4.61
N ILE A 479 14.36 -32.51 5.03
CA ILE A 479 14.33 -33.96 4.98
C ILE A 479 12.94 -34.44 4.52
N GLU A 480 12.93 -35.29 3.52
CA GLU A 480 11.72 -35.82 2.90
C GLU A 480 11.78 -37.34 2.82
N LEU A 481 10.67 -38.00 3.16
CA LEU A 481 10.45 -39.40 2.85
C LEU A 481 9.19 -39.50 1.99
N LEU A 482 9.39 -39.77 0.70
CA LEU A 482 8.33 -39.73 -0.31
C LEU A 482 7.97 -41.14 -0.75
N CYS A 483 6.67 -41.49 -0.77
CA CYS A 483 6.23 -42.75 -1.36
C CYS A 483 6.49 -42.73 -2.87
N ALA A 484 7.18 -43.74 -3.39
CA ALA A 484 7.38 -43.89 -4.83
C ALA A 484 6.03 -44.22 -5.49
N LYS A 485 5.61 -43.38 -6.44
CA LYS A 485 4.46 -43.71 -7.30
C LYS A 485 4.96 -44.68 -8.38
N GLY A 486 4.48 -45.93 -8.31
CA GLY A 486 4.77 -46.97 -9.31
C GLY A 486 4.12 -46.71 -10.66
#